data_AF-A0AAU9VCH0-F1
#
_entry.id   AF-A0AAU9VCH0-F1
#
_cell.length_a   1.000
_cell.length_b   1.000
_cell.length_c   1.000
_cell.angle_alpha   90.00
_cell.angle_beta   90.00
_cell.angle_gamma   90.00
#
_symmetry.space_group_name_H-M   'P 1'
#
loop_
_entity.id
_entity.type
_entity.pdbx_description
1 polymer ?
#
loop_
_entity_poly.entity_id
_entity_poly.type
_entity_poly.pdbx_seq_one_letter_code
_entity_poly.pdbx_strand_id
1 'polypeptide(L)'
;MSAKGKNRSPTSMEKCSKCNKAGNPADKKLSITCDCCKDLLCGDCHGLSPTEIRVFELKTVARVVTFLCADCRSTMTPLPSILKKLNDLTDEVQQLRLRQNMMATEAAVHELTERKYRAQNIIVYDIPESTSENIQEKKKHDSEEVAKLIRGVCNIDCSKAKMFRLGAPKSADAPPRPLKVILKSKSEALAVLRNKGKLSKPGSIKADLTPLQREYLKYLREELDKRISSGEKDVTIKYIQGQPKIVKNKILSNSQKNC
;
A
#
# COMPACT_ATOMS: atom_id res chain seq x y z
N MET A 1 -12.63 -25.67 -20.98
CA MET A 1 -13.57 -24.95 -21.87
C MET A 1 -13.26 -25.39 -23.29
N SER A 2 -14.11 -26.27 -23.82
CA SER A 2 -13.91 -26.96 -25.10
C SER A 2 -14.16 -26.02 -26.28
N ALA A 3 -13.19 -25.88 -27.18
CA ALA A 3 -13.36 -25.15 -28.42
C ALA A 3 -14.09 -26.04 -29.44
N LYS A 4 -15.26 -25.58 -29.89
CA LYS A 4 -16.13 -26.24 -30.86
C LYS A 4 -15.44 -26.39 -32.21
N GLY A 5 -15.19 -27.63 -32.63
CA GLY A 5 -14.85 -27.97 -34.00
C GLY A 5 -16.02 -27.66 -34.94
N LYS A 6 -15.80 -26.79 -35.92
CA LYS A 6 -16.76 -26.59 -37.02
C LYS A 6 -16.53 -27.68 -38.05
N ASN A 7 -17.38 -28.70 -38.04
CA ASN A 7 -17.56 -29.61 -39.18
C ASN A 7 -18.08 -28.78 -40.37
N ARG A 8 -17.34 -28.70 -41.47
CA ARG A 8 -17.82 -28.18 -42.76
C ARG A 8 -17.99 -29.33 -43.74
N SER A 9 -19.19 -29.42 -44.30
CA SER A 9 -19.62 -30.34 -45.37
C SER A 9 -18.92 -30.04 -46.70
N PRO A 10 -18.70 -31.05 -47.57
CA PRO A 10 -17.84 -30.94 -48.75
C PRO A 10 -18.60 -30.55 -50.02
N THR A 11 -19.09 -29.30 -50.17
CA THR A 11 -19.70 -28.82 -51.43
C THR A 11 -19.64 -27.30 -51.62
N SER A 12 -18.46 -26.68 -51.50
CA SER A 12 -18.21 -25.34 -52.02
C SER A 12 -16.79 -25.28 -52.58
N MET A 13 -16.61 -24.87 -53.84
CA MET A 13 -15.29 -24.67 -54.44
C MET A 13 -14.39 -23.90 -53.47
N GLU A 14 -13.29 -24.51 -53.02
CA GLU A 14 -12.37 -23.86 -52.11
C GLU A 14 -11.68 -22.70 -52.86
N LYS A 15 -11.84 -21.49 -52.32
CA LYS A 15 -11.34 -20.24 -52.92
C LYS A 15 -10.13 -19.74 -52.15
N CYS A 16 -9.18 -19.13 -52.86
CA CYS A 16 -8.05 -18.46 -52.24
C CYS A 16 -8.56 -17.35 -51.31
N SER A 17 -8.11 -17.31 -50.05
CA SER A 17 -8.60 -16.34 -49.07
C SER A 17 -8.23 -14.88 -49.40
N LYS A 18 -7.20 -14.66 -50.23
CA LYS A 18 -6.74 -13.31 -50.63
C LYS A 18 -7.44 -12.74 -51.87
N CYS A 19 -7.65 -13.56 -52.91
CA CYS A 19 -8.22 -13.11 -54.18
C CYS A 19 -9.62 -13.66 -54.49
N ASN A 20 -10.15 -14.53 -53.63
CA ASN A 20 -11.46 -15.17 -53.73
C ASN A 20 -11.72 -15.92 -55.06
N LYS A 21 -10.66 -16.23 -55.81
CA LYS A 21 -10.73 -17.06 -57.02
C LYS A 21 -10.78 -18.53 -56.61
N ALA A 22 -11.66 -19.30 -57.23
CA ALA A 22 -11.70 -20.75 -57.06
C ALA A 22 -10.42 -21.35 -57.66
N GLY A 23 -9.78 -22.30 -56.96
CA GLY A 23 -8.74 -23.11 -57.58
C GLY A 23 -9.32 -23.77 -58.84
N ASN A 24 -8.64 -23.67 -59.97
CA ASN A 24 -9.09 -24.31 -61.20
C ASN A 24 -9.21 -25.82 -60.93
N PRO A 25 -10.38 -26.47 -61.12
CA PRO A 25 -10.56 -27.88 -60.75
C PRO A 25 -9.62 -28.85 -61.50
N ALA A 26 -9.06 -28.41 -62.64
CA ALA A 26 -8.02 -29.12 -63.39
C ALA A 26 -6.60 -28.96 -62.81
N ASP A 27 -6.36 -27.89 -62.04
CA ASP A 27 -5.04 -27.51 -61.49
C ASP A 27 -5.06 -27.47 -59.96
N LYS A 28 -5.46 -28.58 -59.32
CA LYS A 28 -5.28 -28.80 -57.87
C LYS A 28 -3.84 -28.52 -57.37
N LYS A 29 -2.87 -28.47 -58.28
CA LYS A 29 -1.42 -28.36 -58.04
C LYS A 29 -0.92 -26.93 -57.75
N LEU A 30 -1.80 -25.93 -57.70
CA LEU A 30 -1.44 -24.50 -57.59
C LEU A 30 -1.97 -23.81 -56.32
N SER A 31 -2.53 -24.59 -55.39
CA SER A 31 -3.03 -24.09 -54.11
C SER A 31 -2.35 -24.77 -52.92
N ILE A 32 -2.16 -24.04 -51.83
CA ILE A 32 -1.52 -24.51 -50.61
C ILE A 32 -2.26 -23.97 -49.38
N THR A 33 -2.32 -24.75 -48.30
CA THR A 33 -2.90 -24.31 -47.03
C THR A 33 -1.83 -23.80 -46.07
N CYS A 34 -2.03 -22.64 -45.46
CA CYS A 34 -1.16 -22.15 -44.40
C CYS A 34 -1.23 -23.06 -43.16
N ASP A 35 -0.08 -23.47 -42.62
CA ASP A 35 -0.02 -24.34 -41.44
C ASP A 35 -0.49 -23.67 -40.15
N CYS A 36 -0.53 -22.33 -40.10
CA CYS A 36 -0.99 -21.56 -38.94
C CYS A 36 -2.49 -21.22 -39.01
N CYS A 37 -2.93 -20.40 -39.98
CA CYS A 37 -4.33 -19.98 -40.08
C CYS A 37 -5.27 -20.99 -40.75
N LYS A 38 -4.71 -22.02 -41.41
CA LYS A 38 -5.44 -23.05 -42.17
C LYS A 38 -6.21 -22.54 -43.41
N ASP A 39 -5.97 -21.31 -43.83
CA ASP A 39 -6.55 -20.75 -45.06
C ASP A 39 -5.92 -21.36 -46.31
N LEU A 40 -6.74 -21.54 -47.36
CA LEU A 40 -6.30 -21.94 -48.70
C LEU A 40 -5.80 -20.72 -49.48
N LEU A 41 -4.61 -20.84 -50.08
CA LEU A 41 -3.91 -19.77 -50.76
C LEU A 41 -3.44 -20.23 -52.14
N CYS A 42 -3.55 -19.37 -53.17
CA CYS A 42 -2.99 -19.68 -54.48
C CYS A 42 -1.53 -19.21 -54.62
N GLY A 43 -0.77 -19.91 -55.47
CA GLY A 43 0.65 -19.61 -55.73
C GLY A 43 0.89 -18.15 -56.13
N ASP A 44 0.10 -17.61 -57.05
CA ASP A 44 0.24 -16.23 -57.55
C ASP A 44 0.13 -15.17 -56.44
N CYS A 45 -0.79 -15.36 -55.49
CA CYS A 45 -1.04 -14.40 -54.41
C CYS A 45 0.07 -14.35 -53.35
N HIS A 46 0.90 -15.39 -53.31
CA HIS A 46 1.93 -15.61 -52.30
C HIS A 46 3.32 -15.87 -52.89
N GLY A 47 3.48 -15.68 -54.20
CA GLY A 47 4.76 -15.79 -54.90
C GLY A 47 5.35 -17.20 -54.92
N LEU A 48 4.52 -18.24 -54.93
CA LEU A 48 4.97 -19.63 -54.96
C LEU A 48 4.85 -20.22 -56.37
N SER A 49 5.91 -20.84 -56.83
CA SER A 49 5.91 -21.66 -58.04
C SER A 49 5.20 -23.01 -57.82
N PRO A 50 4.70 -23.66 -58.90
CA PRO A 50 4.12 -25.00 -58.80
C PRO A 50 5.08 -26.04 -58.21
N THR A 51 6.40 -25.87 -58.40
CA THR A 51 7.42 -26.76 -57.84
C THR A 51 7.52 -26.59 -56.32
N GLU A 52 7.50 -25.36 -55.81
CA GLU A 52 7.50 -25.09 -54.37
C GLU A 52 6.24 -25.62 -53.69
N ILE A 53 5.07 -25.45 -54.31
CA ILE A 53 3.80 -25.99 -53.79
C ILE A 53 3.88 -27.52 -53.68
N ARG A 54 4.40 -28.21 -54.70
CA ARG A 54 4.61 -29.66 -54.65
C ARG A 54 5.56 -30.08 -53.52
N VAL A 55 6.62 -29.31 -53.26
CA VAL A 55 7.53 -29.59 -52.13
C VAL A 55 6.80 -29.52 -50.79
N PHE A 56 5.89 -28.57 -50.61
CA PHE A 56 5.05 -28.48 -49.41
C PHE A 56 3.94 -29.54 -49.35
N GLU A 57 3.53 -30.14 -50.47
CA GLU A 57 2.57 -31.26 -50.50
C GLU A 57 3.26 -32.60 -50.16
N LEU A 58 4.55 -32.76 -50.47
CA LEU A 58 5.36 -33.95 -50.20
C LEU A 58 5.72 -34.12 -48.70
N LYS A 59 4.89 -33.61 -47.78
CA LYS A 59 5.06 -33.80 -46.32
C LYS A 59 5.07 -35.30 -46.01
N THR A 60 6.24 -35.82 -45.68
CA THR A 60 6.40 -37.19 -45.15
C THR A 60 6.58 -37.12 -43.64
N VAL A 61 6.39 -38.25 -42.94
CA VAL A 61 6.59 -38.37 -41.49
C VAL A 61 8.01 -37.92 -41.06
N ALA A 62 8.99 -37.97 -41.98
CA ALA A 62 10.38 -37.56 -41.74
C ALA A 62 10.70 -36.10 -42.13
N ARG A 63 9.84 -35.39 -42.88
CA ARG A 63 10.10 -34.01 -43.34
C ARG A 63 8.91 -33.10 -43.06
N VAL A 64 9.02 -32.32 -41.99
CA VAL A 64 8.00 -31.36 -41.56
C VAL A 64 8.29 -29.98 -42.19
N VAL A 65 8.17 -29.90 -43.52
CA VAL A 65 8.25 -28.59 -44.19
C VAL A 65 6.95 -27.85 -43.92
N THR A 66 7.03 -26.72 -43.21
CA THR A 66 5.85 -25.89 -42.89
C THR A 66 5.78 -24.69 -43.80
N PHE A 67 4.56 -24.37 -44.22
CA PHE A 67 4.25 -23.17 -44.98
C PHE A 67 3.43 -22.21 -44.11
N LEU A 68 3.96 -20.99 -43.94
CA LEU A 68 3.25 -19.88 -43.31
C LEU A 68 3.03 -18.79 -44.35
N CYS A 69 1.79 -18.30 -44.46
CA CYS A 69 1.46 -17.15 -45.28
C CYS A 69 2.19 -15.89 -44.78
N ALA A 70 2.25 -14.85 -45.62
CA ALA A 70 2.94 -13.61 -45.30
C ALA A 70 2.43 -12.97 -44.00
N ASP A 71 1.11 -12.99 -43.79
CA ASP A 71 0.48 -12.44 -42.59
C ASP A 71 0.88 -13.23 -41.35
N CYS A 72 0.71 -14.56 -41.37
CA CYS A 72 1.14 -15.43 -40.27
C CYS A 72 2.63 -15.29 -39.98
N ARG A 73 3.50 -15.24 -41.01
CA ARG A 73 4.94 -15.03 -40.84
C ARG A 73 5.22 -13.69 -40.17
N SER A 74 4.59 -12.61 -40.63
CA SER A 74 4.76 -11.28 -40.05
C SER A 74 4.32 -11.20 -38.59
N THR A 75 3.26 -11.94 -38.21
CA THR A 75 2.79 -12.01 -36.81
C THR A 75 3.65 -12.90 -35.92
N MET A 76 4.25 -13.97 -36.46
CA MET A 76 5.04 -14.93 -35.68
C MET A 76 6.47 -14.44 -35.43
N THR A 77 7.06 -13.67 -36.36
CA THR A 77 8.41 -13.10 -36.22
C THR A 77 8.61 -12.26 -34.94
N PRO A 78 7.69 -11.36 -34.53
CA PRO A 78 7.86 -10.59 -33.31
C PRO A 78 7.52 -11.35 -32.02
N LEU A 79 6.83 -12.51 -32.08
CA LEU A 79 6.38 -13.22 -30.88
C LEU A 79 7.52 -13.56 -29.90
N PRO A 80 8.69 -14.07 -30.33
CA PRO A 80 9.81 -14.31 -29.42
C PRO A 80 10.26 -13.04 -28.69
N SER A 81 10.29 -11.90 -29.39
CA SER A 81 10.65 -10.60 -28.80
C SER A 81 9.60 -10.11 -27.82
N ILE A 82 8.31 -10.32 -28.11
CA ILE A 82 7.21 -9.98 -27.20
C ILE A 82 7.26 -10.85 -25.95
N LEU A 83 7.45 -12.17 -26.09
CA LEU A 83 7.61 -13.09 -24.96
C LEU A 83 8.80 -12.70 -24.08
N LYS A 84 9.93 -12.35 -24.69
CA LYS A 84 11.10 -11.84 -23.95
C LYS A 84 10.74 -10.58 -23.15
N LYS A 85 10.12 -9.59 -23.78
CA LYS A 85 9.68 -8.35 -23.09
C LYS A 85 8.70 -8.64 -21.95
N LEU A 86 7.78 -9.60 -22.13
CA LEU A 86 6.84 -9.99 -21.06
C LEU A 86 7.56 -10.61 -19.87
N ASN A 87 8.56 -11.45 -20.11
CA ASN A 87 9.38 -12.03 -19.05
C ASN A 87 10.20 -10.94 -18.34
N ASP A 88 10.88 -10.09 -19.11
CA ASP A 88 11.69 -8.99 -18.58
C ASP A 88 10.83 -8.05 -17.70
N LEU A 89 9.63 -7.70 -18.15
CA LEU A 89 8.68 -6.89 -17.38
C LEU A 89 8.16 -7.61 -16.13
N THR A 90 7.93 -8.92 -16.24
CA THR A 90 7.48 -9.72 -15.09
C THR A 90 8.55 -9.74 -14.00
N ASP A 91 9.80 -9.93 -14.39
CA ASP A 91 10.96 -9.91 -13.49
C ASP A 91 11.14 -8.52 -12.87
N GLU A 92 11.02 -7.46 -13.67
CA GLU A 92 11.11 -6.08 -13.17
C GLU A 92 10.03 -5.78 -12.13
N VAL A 93 8.77 -6.16 -12.39
CA VAL A 93 7.66 -5.97 -11.44
C VAL A 93 7.90 -6.77 -10.16
N GLN A 94 8.44 -7.99 -10.24
CA GLN A 94 8.79 -8.78 -9.06
C GLN A 94 9.88 -8.09 -8.23
N GLN A 95 10.93 -7.59 -8.88
CA GLN A 95 12.02 -6.88 -8.20
C GLN A 95 11.52 -5.59 -7.55
N LEU A 96 10.66 -4.82 -8.22
CA LEU A 96 10.06 -3.61 -7.68
C LEU A 96 9.19 -3.91 -6.44
N ARG A 97 8.39 -4.98 -6.48
CA ARG A 97 7.59 -5.42 -5.33
C ARG A 97 8.47 -5.81 -4.14
N LEU A 98 9.54 -6.58 -4.37
CA LEU A 98 10.48 -6.95 -3.32
C LEU A 98 11.11 -5.72 -2.68
N ARG A 99 11.59 -4.77 -3.50
CA ARG A 99 12.18 -3.53 -3.01
C ARG A 99 11.16 -2.68 -2.23
N GLN A 100 9.94 -2.55 -2.73
CA GLN A 100 8.85 -1.85 -2.02
C GLN A 100 8.56 -2.49 -0.66
N ASN A 101 8.49 -3.82 -0.61
CA ASN A 101 8.26 -4.56 0.64
C ASN A 101 9.41 -4.38 1.64
N MET A 102 10.66 -4.38 1.18
CA MET A 102 11.81 -4.12 2.04
C MET A 102 11.75 -2.72 2.63
N MET A 103 11.51 -1.68 1.81
CA MET A 103 11.36 -0.31 2.30
C MET A 103 10.20 -0.17 3.29
N ALA A 104 9.05 -0.79 3.00
CA ALA A 104 7.91 -0.79 3.91
C ALA A 104 8.23 -1.48 5.25
N THR A 105 8.99 -2.57 5.21
CA THR A 105 9.44 -3.29 6.41
C THR A 105 10.39 -2.45 7.24
N GLU A 106 11.37 -1.80 6.62
CA GLU A 106 12.31 -0.90 7.30
C GLU A 106 11.58 0.27 7.96
N ALA A 107 10.65 0.91 7.24
CA ALA A 107 9.81 1.98 7.79
C ALA A 107 8.99 1.51 8.99
N ALA A 108 8.42 0.29 8.93
CA ALA A 108 7.67 -0.29 10.04
C ALA A 108 8.57 -0.56 11.27
N VAL A 109 9.79 -1.08 11.06
CA VAL A 109 10.76 -1.32 12.14
C VAL A 109 11.22 0.00 12.77
N HIS A 110 11.47 1.03 11.97
CA HIS A 110 11.83 2.36 12.46
C HIS A 110 10.72 2.94 13.33
N GLU A 111 9.47 2.88 12.85
CA GLU A 111 8.29 3.34 13.60
C GLU A 111 8.12 2.58 14.93
N LEU A 112 8.29 1.26 14.96
CA LEU A 112 8.21 0.47 16.19
C LEU A 112 9.30 0.88 17.20
N THR A 113 10.50 1.15 16.69
CA THR A 113 11.64 1.58 17.49
C THR A 113 11.40 2.97 18.07
N GLU A 114 10.94 3.94 17.26
CA GLU A 114 10.55 5.26 17.74
C GLU A 114 9.44 5.19 18.80
N ARG A 115 8.39 4.39 18.57
CA ARG A 115 7.31 4.19 19.55
C ARG A 115 7.84 3.67 20.88
N LYS A 116 8.79 2.72 20.86
CA LYS A 116 9.43 2.20 22.07
C LYS A 116 10.15 3.30 22.84
N TYR A 117 10.93 4.14 22.17
CA TYR A 117 11.63 5.25 22.82
C TYR A 117 10.71 6.37 23.31
N ARG A 118 9.62 6.64 22.60
CA ARG A 118 8.63 7.67 22.97
C ARG A 118 7.64 7.20 24.04
N ALA A 119 7.50 5.90 24.26
CA ALA A 119 6.53 5.35 25.21
C ALA A 119 6.74 5.76 26.68
N GLN A 120 7.95 6.19 27.06
CA GLN A 120 8.26 6.74 28.38
C GLN A 120 8.15 8.28 28.44
N ASN A 121 7.80 8.92 27.32
CA ASN A 121 7.75 10.37 27.23
C ASN A 121 6.30 10.85 27.36
N ILE A 122 6.16 12.02 27.98
CA ILE A 122 4.91 12.79 27.97
C ILE A 122 5.22 14.20 27.47
N ILE A 123 4.22 14.83 26.85
CA ILE A 123 4.26 16.24 26.46
C ILE A 123 3.30 17.01 27.33
N VAL A 124 3.82 18.00 28.04
CA VAL A 124 3.07 18.89 28.92
C VAL A 124 2.89 20.22 28.21
N TYR A 125 1.64 20.69 28.16
CA TYR A 125 1.25 21.96 27.57
C TYR A 125 0.79 22.92 28.66
N ASP A 126 0.81 24.22 28.33
CA ASP A 126 0.23 25.28 29.15
C ASP A 126 0.88 25.44 30.54
N ILE A 127 2.19 25.18 30.63
CA ILE A 127 3.01 25.45 31.83
C ILE A 127 3.76 26.76 31.60
N PRO A 128 3.59 27.78 32.46
CA PRO A 128 4.31 29.05 32.37
C PRO A 128 5.83 28.85 32.25
N GLU A 129 6.48 29.68 31.44
CA GLU A 129 7.94 29.69 31.32
C GLU A 129 8.54 30.66 32.34
N SER A 130 9.71 30.32 32.89
CA SER A 130 10.45 31.24 33.76
C SER A 130 11.03 32.41 32.96
N THR A 131 10.90 33.62 33.52
CA THR A 131 11.47 34.86 32.98
C THR A 131 12.93 35.08 33.37
N SER A 132 13.50 34.24 34.24
CA SER A 132 14.91 34.33 34.65
C SER A 132 15.84 34.26 33.44
N GLU A 133 16.99 34.93 33.46
CA GLU A 133 18.01 34.77 32.40
C GLU A 133 18.85 33.49 32.60
N ASN A 134 18.88 32.97 33.82
CA ASN A 134 19.71 31.83 34.19
C ASN A 134 19.11 30.50 33.73
N ILE A 135 19.86 29.76 32.92
CA ILE A 135 19.47 28.44 32.38
C ILE A 135 19.14 27.44 33.51
N GLN A 136 19.88 27.45 34.61
CA GLN A 136 19.65 26.52 35.72
C GLN A 136 18.35 26.81 36.46
N GLU A 137 18.05 28.10 36.65
CA GLU A 137 16.78 28.52 37.26
C GLU A 137 15.59 28.18 36.37
N LYS A 138 15.70 28.38 35.05
CA LYS A 138 14.67 27.93 34.10
C LYS A 138 14.40 26.42 34.21
N LYS A 139 15.46 25.61 34.24
CA LYS A 139 15.35 24.15 34.38
C LYS A 139 14.72 23.75 35.71
N LYS A 140 15.11 24.42 36.80
CA LYS A 140 14.58 24.18 38.14
C LYS A 140 13.08 24.52 38.19
N HIS A 141 12.69 25.69 37.69
CA HIS A 141 11.30 26.11 37.59
C HIS A 141 10.45 25.10 36.80
N ASP A 142 10.90 24.69 35.61
CA ASP A 142 10.18 23.69 34.79
C ASP A 142 10.04 22.35 35.53
N SER A 143 11.09 21.89 36.22
CA SER A 143 11.05 20.66 37.01
C SER A 143 10.05 20.74 38.17
N GLU A 144 10.01 21.87 38.89
CA GLU A 144 9.10 22.09 40.01
C GLU A 144 7.64 22.14 39.55
N GLU A 145 7.34 22.85 38.47
CA GLU A 145 5.99 22.93 37.90
C GLU A 145 5.50 21.57 37.40
N VAL A 146 6.34 20.79 36.71
CA VAL A 146 6.00 19.43 36.31
C VAL A 146 5.79 18.52 37.52
N ALA A 147 6.63 18.62 38.55
CA ALA A 147 6.48 17.80 39.75
C ALA A 147 5.18 18.13 40.51
N LYS A 148 4.76 19.40 40.56
CA LYS A 148 3.44 19.79 41.11
C LYS A 148 2.31 19.17 40.29
N LEU A 149 2.36 19.31 38.96
CA LEU A 149 1.36 18.78 38.03
C LEU A 149 1.20 17.25 38.14
N ILE A 150 2.32 16.52 38.14
CA ILE A 150 2.32 15.06 38.22
C ILE A 150 1.83 14.57 39.58
N ARG A 151 2.25 15.20 40.69
CA ARG A 151 1.78 14.85 42.04
C ARG A 151 0.26 14.96 42.19
N GLY A 152 -0.38 15.91 41.51
CA GLY A 152 -1.85 16.02 41.49
C GLY A 152 -2.57 14.85 40.82
N VAL A 153 -1.85 14.00 40.07
CA VAL A 153 -2.40 12.93 39.24
C VAL A 153 -1.98 11.55 39.73
N CYS A 154 -0.71 11.42 40.12
CA CYS A 154 -0.10 10.19 40.60
C CYS A 154 1.18 10.49 41.41
N ASN A 155 1.48 9.64 42.38
CA ASN A 155 2.67 9.79 43.24
C ASN A 155 3.93 9.22 42.57
N ILE A 156 4.40 9.85 41.48
CA ILE A 156 5.60 9.45 40.73
C ILE A 156 6.72 10.43 41.01
N ASP A 157 7.90 9.90 41.37
CA ASP A 157 9.11 10.70 41.52
C ASP A 157 9.66 11.14 40.16
N CYS A 158 9.75 12.46 39.97
CA CYS A 158 10.25 13.08 38.75
C CYS A 158 11.66 13.66 38.89
N SER A 159 12.35 13.42 40.02
CA SER A 159 13.66 13.99 40.35
C SER A 159 14.73 13.72 39.28
N LYS A 160 14.68 12.54 38.63
CA LYS A 160 15.63 12.12 37.59
C LYS A 160 15.07 12.25 36.16
N ALA A 161 13.87 12.79 35.99
CA ALA A 161 13.28 12.94 34.67
C ALA A 161 14.04 13.97 33.83
N LYS A 162 14.31 13.65 32.56
CA LYS A 162 14.91 14.61 31.63
C LYS A 162 13.81 15.48 31.05
N MET A 163 13.97 16.80 31.13
CA MET A 163 12.97 17.76 30.68
C MET A 163 13.58 18.82 29.78
N PHE A 164 12.89 19.17 28.71
CA PHE A 164 13.27 20.28 27.84
C PHE A 164 12.07 20.81 27.05
N ARG A 165 12.04 22.12 26.82
CA ARG A 165 11.00 22.80 26.04
C ARG A 165 11.17 22.49 24.55
N LEU A 166 10.06 22.37 23.83
CA LEU A 166 10.01 22.10 22.40
C LEU A 166 9.80 23.40 21.62
N GLY A 167 10.65 23.62 20.61
CA GLY A 167 10.59 24.79 19.73
C GLY A 167 11.47 25.96 20.18
N ALA A 168 11.62 26.94 19.29
CA ALA A 168 12.42 28.13 19.55
C ALA A 168 11.78 29.04 20.62
N PRO A 169 12.56 29.73 21.46
CA PRO A 169 12.07 30.74 22.39
C PRO A 169 11.17 31.74 21.67
N LYS A 170 10.06 32.12 22.31
CA LYS A 170 9.12 33.12 21.80
C LYS A 170 9.13 34.35 22.70
N SER A 171 8.51 35.44 22.23
CA SER A 171 8.25 36.62 23.06
C SER A 171 7.44 36.28 24.31
N ALA A 172 7.51 37.14 25.33
CA ALA A 172 6.83 36.93 26.61
C ALA A 172 5.30 36.79 26.47
N ASP A 173 4.70 37.41 25.45
CA ASP A 173 3.26 37.36 25.18
C ASP A 173 2.80 36.13 24.39
N ALA A 174 3.74 35.27 23.95
CA ALA A 174 3.41 34.08 23.19
C ALA A 174 2.96 32.91 24.09
N PRO A 175 2.12 31.99 23.58
CA PRO A 175 1.74 30.79 24.32
C PRO A 175 2.97 30.00 24.79
N PRO A 176 2.99 29.52 26.05
CA PRO A 176 4.12 28.77 26.59
C PRO A 176 4.46 27.57 25.74
N ARG A 177 5.75 27.31 25.54
CA ARG A 177 6.20 26.19 24.72
C ARG A 177 5.89 24.86 25.39
N PRO A 178 5.52 23.82 24.63
CA PRO A 178 5.33 22.49 25.19
C PRO A 178 6.61 21.98 25.83
N LEU A 179 6.50 21.31 26.97
CA LEU A 179 7.62 20.70 27.68
C LEU A 179 7.60 19.18 27.44
N LYS A 180 8.70 18.65 26.90
CA LYS A 180 8.89 17.20 26.80
C LYS A 180 9.52 16.68 28.08
N VAL A 181 8.89 15.68 28.67
CA VAL A 181 9.35 15.01 29.89
C VAL A 181 9.61 13.54 29.58
N ILE A 182 10.82 13.08 29.82
CA ILE A 182 11.25 11.69 29.67
C ILE A 182 11.28 11.06 31.06
N LEU A 183 10.31 10.18 31.33
CA LEU A 183 10.19 9.46 32.59
C LEU A 183 11.11 8.23 32.60
N LYS A 184 11.22 7.56 33.75
CA LYS A 184 12.12 6.41 33.91
C LYS A 184 11.60 5.18 33.17
N SER A 185 10.29 5.05 33.02
CA SER A 185 9.69 3.89 32.38
C SER A 185 8.39 4.21 31.63
N LYS A 186 8.04 3.35 30.67
CA LYS A 186 6.73 3.35 30.00
C LYS A 186 5.56 3.23 30.99
N SER A 187 5.74 2.47 32.07
CA SER A 187 4.69 2.26 33.08
C SER A 187 4.32 3.55 33.79
N GLU A 188 5.33 4.34 34.17
CA GLU A 188 5.14 5.66 34.78
C GLU A 188 4.41 6.62 33.84
N ALA A 189 4.85 6.72 32.58
CA ALA A 189 4.18 7.55 31.58
C ALA A 189 2.71 7.15 31.39
N LEU A 190 2.43 5.85 31.34
CA LEU A 190 1.08 5.34 31.21
C LEU A 190 0.22 5.64 32.45
N ALA A 191 0.79 5.57 33.65
CA ALA A 191 0.10 5.91 34.89
C ALA A 191 -0.29 7.40 34.94
N VAL A 192 0.61 8.30 34.51
CA VAL A 192 0.30 9.73 34.33
C VAL A 192 -0.83 9.91 33.30
N LEU A 193 -0.69 9.29 32.12
CA LEU A 193 -1.63 9.46 31.01
C LEU A 193 -3.04 8.90 31.30
N ARG A 194 -3.16 7.87 32.13
CA ARG A 194 -4.46 7.32 32.57
C ARG A 194 -5.18 8.26 33.54
N ASN A 195 -4.43 8.90 34.43
CA ASN A 195 -4.99 9.72 35.49
C ASN A 195 -5.09 11.22 35.10
N LYS A 196 -4.55 11.63 33.95
CA LYS A 196 -4.54 13.03 33.49
C LYS A 196 -5.90 13.75 33.48
N GLY A 197 -7.02 12.99 33.43
CA GLY A 197 -8.36 13.57 33.55
C GLY A 197 -8.65 14.18 34.92
N LYS A 198 -7.83 13.88 35.94
CA LYS A 198 -7.88 14.46 37.28
C LYS A 198 -7.21 15.84 37.38
N LEU A 199 -6.51 16.27 36.33
CA LEU A 199 -5.82 17.56 36.33
C LEU A 199 -6.83 18.72 36.35
N SER A 200 -6.69 19.60 37.32
CA SER A 200 -7.25 20.95 37.24
C SER A 200 -6.37 21.81 36.35
N LYS A 201 -6.96 22.71 35.55
CA LYS A 201 -6.21 23.73 34.81
C LYS A 201 -5.50 24.66 35.81
N PRO A 202 -4.32 25.24 35.48
CA PRO A 202 -3.62 25.17 34.19
C PRO A 202 -2.78 23.90 34.00
N GLY A 203 -2.53 23.53 32.74
CA GLY A 203 -1.69 22.39 32.37
C GLY A 203 -2.48 21.25 31.71
N SER A 204 -1.94 20.72 30.61
CA SER A 204 -2.50 19.55 29.91
C SER A 204 -1.40 18.57 29.55
N ILE A 205 -1.65 17.28 29.81
CA ILE A 205 -0.69 16.20 29.49
C ILE A 205 -1.18 15.38 28.30
N LYS A 206 -0.32 15.18 27.31
CA LYS A 206 -0.54 14.28 26.17
C LYS A 206 0.62 13.30 26.01
N ALA A 207 0.36 12.19 25.31
CA ALA A 207 1.40 11.24 24.96
C ALA A 207 2.33 11.85 23.89
N ASP A 208 3.63 11.54 23.94
CA ASP A 208 4.56 11.82 22.84
C ASP A 208 4.33 10.78 21.74
N LEU A 209 3.79 11.23 20.61
CA LEU A 209 3.40 10.37 19.49
C LEU A 209 4.34 10.58 18.31
N THR A 210 4.60 9.51 17.55
CA THR A 210 5.33 9.60 16.28
C THR A 210 4.55 10.43 15.26
N PRO A 211 5.20 10.97 14.22
CA PRO A 211 4.51 11.63 13.11
C PRO A 211 3.37 10.78 12.53
N LEU A 212 3.63 9.49 12.27
CA LEU A 212 2.65 8.54 11.75
C LEU A 212 1.46 8.35 12.69
N GLN A 213 1.71 8.23 14.01
CA GLN A 213 0.64 8.13 15.00
C GLN A 213 -0.21 9.41 15.07
N ARG A 214 0.41 10.59 14.94
CA ARG A 214 -0.31 11.88 14.94
C ARG A 214 -1.20 12.02 13.71
N GLU A 215 -0.69 11.65 12.54
CA GLU A 215 -1.43 11.67 11.29
C GLU A 215 -2.60 10.69 11.32
N TYR A 216 -2.37 9.45 11.79
CA TYR A 216 -3.43 8.46 11.92
C TYR A 216 -4.54 8.92 12.89
N LEU A 217 -4.17 9.53 14.02
CA LEU A 217 -5.17 10.10 14.94
C LEU A 217 -5.89 11.32 14.37
N LYS A 218 -5.22 12.13 13.54
CA LYS A 218 -5.86 13.25 12.83
C LYS A 218 -6.92 12.70 11.86
N TYR A 219 -6.54 11.73 11.02
CA TYR A 219 -7.45 11.03 10.13
C TYR A 219 -8.66 10.45 10.89
N LEU A 220 -8.43 9.75 12.01
CA LEU A 220 -9.52 9.17 12.81
C LEU A 220 -10.47 10.24 13.39
N ARG A 221 -9.96 11.42 13.75
CA ARG A 221 -10.81 12.53 14.23
C ARG A 221 -11.66 13.10 13.09
N GLU A 222 -11.04 13.35 11.94
CA GLU A 222 -11.77 13.84 10.76
C GLU A 222 -12.85 12.85 10.31
N GLU A 223 -12.54 11.55 10.34
CA GLU A 223 -13.50 10.49 10.04
C GLU A 223 -14.62 10.39 11.10
N LEU A 224 -14.29 10.55 12.39
CA LEU A 224 -15.29 10.59 13.46
C LEU A 224 -16.23 11.79 13.25
N ASP A 225 -15.70 12.97 12.94
CA ASP A 225 -16.48 14.18 12.71
C ASP A 225 -17.40 14.03 11.49
N LYS A 226 -16.93 13.39 10.42
CA LYS A 226 -17.77 13.03 9.25
C LYS A 226 -18.92 12.09 9.60
N ARG A 227 -18.69 11.11 10.49
CA ARG A 227 -19.74 10.18 10.94
C ARG A 227 -20.77 10.87 11.82
N ILE A 228 -20.31 11.74 12.71
CA ILE A 228 -21.21 12.54 13.54
C ILE A 228 -22.04 13.48 12.67
N SER A 229 -21.44 14.14 11.68
CA SER A 229 -22.17 15.03 10.76
C SER A 229 -23.11 14.30 9.80
N SER A 230 -22.85 13.03 9.47
CA SER A 230 -23.78 12.17 8.73
C SER A 230 -24.92 11.59 9.59
N GLY A 231 -24.97 11.92 10.88
CA GLY A 231 -26.04 11.54 11.81
C GLY A 231 -25.76 10.26 12.60
N GLU A 232 -24.57 9.68 12.53
CA GLU A 232 -24.19 8.54 13.37
C GLU A 232 -24.02 8.99 14.82
N LYS A 233 -24.81 8.40 15.74
CA LYS A 233 -24.75 8.68 17.18
C LYS A 233 -23.88 7.65 17.90
N ASP A 234 -23.44 8.03 19.10
CA ASP A 234 -22.71 7.18 20.04
C ASP A 234 -21.37 6.63 19.53
N VAL A 235 -20.74 7.29 18.57
CA VAL A 235 -19.40 6.92 18.09
C VAL A 235 -18.31 7.69 18.84
N THR A 236 -17.21 7.02 19.15
CA THR A 236 -16.03 7.64 19.78
C THR A 236 -14.76 6.88 19.45
N ILE A 237 -13.60 7.52 19.62
CA ILE A 237 -12.30 6.86 19.43
C ILE A 237 -11.88 6.21 20.75
N LYS A 238 -11.74 4.88 20.75
CA LYS A 238 -11.16 4.11 21.87
C LYS A 238 -9.91 3.36 21.44
N TYR A 239 -9.01 3.15 22.39
CA TYR A 239 -7.84 2.29 22.18
C TYR A 239 -8.21 0.83 22.46
N ILE A 240 -8.21 -0.02 21.44
CA ILE A 240 -8.42 -1.47 21.54
C ILE A 240 -7.08 -2.14 21.24
N GLN A 241 -6.57 -2.95 22.19
CA GLN A 241 -5.27 -3.61 22.07
C GLN A 241 -4.12 -2.64 21.71
N GLY A 242 -4.18 -1.42 22.27
CA GLY A 242 -3.18 -0.37 22.02
C GLY A 242 -3.33 0.37 20.69
N GLN A 243 -4.34 0.06 19.87
CA GLN A 243 -4.61 0.76 18.61
C GLN A 243 -5.89 1.62 18.72
N PRO A 244 -5.85 2.91 18.32
CA PRO A 244 -7.05 3.74 18.32
C PRO A 244 -7.99 3.31 17.19
N LYS A 245 -9.27 3.14 17.52
CA LYS A 245 -10.34 2.74 16.58
C LYS A 245 -11.61 3.53 16.91
N ILE A 246 -12.37 3.88 15.88
CA ILE A 246 -13.73 4.43 16.05
C ILE A 246 -14.65 3.26 16.41
N VAL A 247 -15.36 3.40 17.52
CA VAL A 247 -16.27 2.38 18.05
C VAL A 247 -17.59 3.01 18.45
N LYS A 248 -18.67 2.24 18.35
CA LYS A 248 -19.94 2.60 19.00
C LYS A 248 -19.84 2.34 20.49
N ASN A 249 -20.22 3.31 21.30
CA ASN A 249 -20.49 3.12 22.71
C ASN A 249 -21.69 2.18 22.83
N LYS A 250 -21.43 0.89 23.04
CA LYS A 250 -22.47 0.02 23.56
C LYS A 250 -22.90 0.59 24.90
N ILE A 251 -24.16 0.99 25.01
CA ILE A 251 -24.81 1.19 26.30
C ILE A 251 -24.70 -0.18 26.99
N LEU A 252 -23.78 -0.30 27.95
CA LEU A 252 -23.77 -1.44 28.84
C LEU A 252 -25.05 -1.30 29.67
N SER A 253 -26.11 -2.01 29.28
CA SER A 253 -27.15 -2.39 30.21
C SER A 253 -26.45 -3.14 31.35
N ASN A 254 -26.26 -2.46 32.48
CA ASN A 254 -25.84 -3.07 33.73
C ASN A 254 -26.89 -4.13 34.11
N SER A 255 -26.66 -5.36 33.67
CA SER A 255 -27.37 -6.55 34.12
C SER A 255 -26.35 -7.66 34.19
N GLN A 256 -25.50 -7.56 35.21
CA GLN A 256 -24.88 -8.65 35.97
C GLN A 256 -23.83 -8.04 36.91
N LYS A 257 -24.32 -7.35 37.94
CA LYS A 257 -23.78 -7.54 39.28
C LYS A 257 -24.41 -8.85 39.77
N ASN A 258 -23.57 -9.84 40.11
CA ASN A 258 -23.79 -10.93 41.08
C ASN A 258 -22.93 -12.14 40.69
N CYS A 259 -21.71 -12.17 41.21
CA CYS A 259 -21.15 -13.21 42.09
C CYS A 259 -19.68 -12.90 42.36
#